data_AF-A0A942A658-F1
#
_entry.id   AF-A0A942A658-F1
#
_cell.length_a   1.000
_cell.length_b   1.000
_cell.length_c   1.000
_cell.angle_alpha   90.00
_cell.angle_beta   90.00
_cell.angle_gamma   90.00
#
_symmetry.space_group_name_H-M   'P 1'
#
loop_
_entity.id
_entity.type
_entity.pdbx_description
1 polymer ?
#
loop_
_entity_poly.entity_id
_entity_poly.type
_entity_poly.pdbx_seq_one_letter_code
_entity_poly.pdbx_strand_id
1 'polypeptide(L)'
;MRHFGKLLAALLIAAFFGGCAQPAAEGNFKRGLNDYAFTAASLSAVDRENRTIAPMYAEKTDKVRYVGVFYWLWMGNNDHQFGVYDVTKLLSTPEGEQALFQTVNPHGDGMENASPLDYMHWTNEPMLGYYNSSDPWVIARHIEMLTLADVDFIFFDATNYYTYAVNHSQQPEGGKIKGAGMAVLDTLLEYYDQGWDVPKVAFYTNSCSGDRVQEIFDAYYRSGKYEDLWFKPEGKPLIIGTTENNGGGSDMDPDDPSKYNNISPALQEYFDVKESQWPTREAQPQGFPWMSWDYPQKFHEESRAINVSVSQHSKTHVLFSLRHKWSSKGYDYHTDTIEENWAAGRNFENEWETVFTYEAEGKEIEFVTVTGWNEWVGQKTRADSDAYCDNGRNPTRFMMVDNFSAEYSRDIEPDKTYYKDNVYMQLVRNVRRLKYDGLEAGAAIEWGGKTIGKNSDFDSWTAVYRDFVGDARMRDFCGYDIRTASLNQNLVGAWYRDDTNR
;
A
#
# COMPACT_ATOMS: atom_id res chain seq x y z
N MET A 1 25.92 -76.81 51.44
CA MET A 1 26.83 -75.82 52.04
C MET A 1 27.90 -75.47 51.01
N ARG A 2 28.14 -74.15 50.80
CA ARG A 2 29.14 -73.50 49.92
C ARG A 2 28.77 -73.48 48.41
N HIS A 3 28.30 -72.39 47.81
CA HIS A 3 28.78 -71.00 47.57
C HIS A 3 29.79 -70.80 46.42
N PHE A 4 29.50 -69.73 45.66
CA PHE A 4 30.26 -69.00 44.61
C PHE A 4 30.33 -69.67 43.22
N GLY A 5 29.96 -69.04 42.09
CA GLY A 5 29.70 -67.63 41.77
C GLY A 5 30.52 -67.22 40.54
N LYS A 6 29.86 -66.68 39.50
CA LYS A 6 30.33 -65.76 38.43
C LYS A 6 29.31 -65.78 37.27
N LEU A 7 28.44 -64.77 37.16
CA LEU A 7 28.55 -63.59 36.28
C LEU A 7 28.67 -63.92 34.77
N LEU A 8 27.62 -63.62 33.98
CA LEU A 8 27.68 -62.59 32.93
C LEU A 8 26.32 -62.34 32.24
N ALA A 9 26.03 -61.05 32.06
CA ALA A 9 25.26 -60.40 30.99
C ALA A 9 23.77 -60.73 30.79
N ALA A 10 22.92 -59.90 31.38
CA ALA A 10 21.56 -59.68 30.89
C ALA A 10 21.62 -58.84 29.60
N LEU A 11 21.17 -59.43 28.47
CA LEU A 11 20.90 -58.73 27.22
C LEU A 11 19.59 -57.96 27.36
N LEU A 12 19.68 -56.63 27.36
CA LEU A 12 18.56 -55.73 27.08
C LEU A 12 18.16 -55.90 25.61
N ILE A 13 17.05 -56.60 25.36
CA ILE A 13 16.37 -56.56 24.06
C ILE A 13 15.54 -55.28 24.07
N ALA A 14 16.10 -54.21 23.50
CA ALA A 14 15.33 -53.06 23.07
C ALA A 14 14.48 -53.50 21.87
N ALA A 15 13.18 -53.64 22.09
CA ALA A 15 12.22 -53.79 21.00
C ALA A 15 12.21 -52.48 20.20
N PHE A 16 12.87 -52.49 19.04
CA PHE A 16 12.61 -51.54 17.98
C PHE A 16 11.16 -51.76 17.52
N PHE A 17 10.22 -51.01 18.09
CA PHE A 17 9.02 -50.67 17.36
C PHE A 17 9.45 -49.73 16.24
N GLY A 18 9.79 -50.33 15.10
CA GLY A 18 9.71 -49.63 13.83
C GLY A 18 8.27 -49.21 13.67
N GLY A 19 7.95 -47.99 14.12
CA GLY A 19 6.75 -47.30 13.69
C GLY A 19 6.89 -47.16 12.18
N CYS A 20 6.20 -48.02 11.43
CA CYS A 20 5.87 -47.70 10.06
C CYS A 20 5.20 -46.34 10.14
N ALA A 21 5.89 -45.29 9.66
CA ALA A 21 5.23 -44.05 9.32
C ALA A 21 4.06 -44.46 8.41
N GLN A 22 2.83 -44.21 8.87
CA GLN A 22 1.70 -44.21 7.97
C GLN A 22 2.08 -43.32 6.79
N PRO A 23 1.90 -43.75 5.54
CA PRO A 23 1.96 -42.80 4.44
C PRO A 23 0.97 -41.69 4.79
N ALA A 24 1.47 -40.45 4.79
CA ALA A 24 0.62 -39.28 4.91
C ALA A 24 -0.49 -39.41 3.86
N ALA A 25 -1.72 -39.05 4.23
CA ALA A 25 -2.84 -39.14 3.30
C ALA A 25 -2.52 -38.34 2.04
N GLU A 26 -2.60 -38.97 0.86
CA GLU A 26 -2.74 -38.25 -0.40
C GLU A 26 -3.84 -37.19 -0.21
N GLY A 27 -3.53 -35.90 -0.34
CA GLY A 27 -4.58 -34.89 -0.50
C GLY A 27 -4.61 -33.63 0.37
N ASN A 28 -3.57 -33.26 1.13
CA ASN A 28 -3.57 -31.94 1.81
C ASN A 28 -3.04 -30.78 0.93
N PHE A 29 -3.20 -30.84 -0.40
CA PHE A 29 -2.74 -29.75 -1.27
C PHE A 29 -3.49 -28.43 -1.00
N LYS A 30 -4.76 -28.48 -0.56
CA LYS A 30 -5.52 -27.28 -0.18
C LYS A 30 -5.04 -26.64 1.11
N ARG A 31 -4.20 -27.31 1.91
CA ARG A 31 -3.73 -26.80 3.21
C ARG A 31 -4.88 -26.50 4.18
N GLY A 32 -6.01 -27.20 4.05
CA GLY A 32 -7.24 -26.91 4.82
C GLY A 32 -7.96 -25.60 4.42
N LEU A 33 -7.50 -24.92 3.37
CA LEU A 33 -8.08 -23.66 2.90
C LEU A 33 -9.34 -23.90 2.07
N ASN A 34 -10.28 -22.95 2.14
CA ASN A 34 -11.37 -22.86 1.17
C ASN A 34 -10.83 -22.45 -0.21
N ASP A 35 -11.67 -22.49 -1.26
CA ASP A 35 -11.20 -22.24 -2.64
C ASP A 35 -10.64 -20.82 -2.85
N TYR A 36 -11.16 -19.80 -2.16
CA TYR A 36 -10.70 -18.41 -2.25
C TYR A 36 -9.33 -18.24 -1.60
N ALA A 37 -9.21 -18.67 -0.33
CA ALA A 37 -7.95 -18.64 0.40
C ALA A 37 -6.88 -19.52 -0.27
N PHE A 38 -7.28 -20.69 -0.81
CA PHE A 38 -6.39 -21.53 -1.60
C PHE A 38 -5.87 -20.81 -2.85
N THR A 39 -6.70 -20.01 -3.52
CA THR A 39 -6.29 -19.22 -4.69
C THR A 39 -5.24 -18.19 -4.32
N ALA A 40 -5.51 -17.34 -3.31
CA ALA A 40 -4.57 -16.34 -2.84
C ALA A 40 -3.24 -16.97 -2.38
N ALA A 41 -3.34 -18.05 -1.59
CA ALA A 41 -2.19 -18.78 -1.08
C ALA A 41 -1.36 -19.50 -2.17
N SER A 42 -1.88 -19.63 -3.39
CA SER A 42 -1.19 -20.33 -4.48
C SER A 42 -0.44 -19.41 -5.43
N LEU A 43 -0.72 -18.10 -5.42
CA LEU A 43 0.03 -17.13 -6.24
C LEU A 43 1.52 -17.35 -5.99
N SER A 44 2.30 -17.57 -7.04
CA SER A 44 3.75 -17.82 -6.95
C SER A 44 4.40 -17.18 -8.17
N ALA A 45 5.59 -16.62 -8.02
CA ALA A 45 6.23 -15.88 -9.08
C ALA A 45 7.74 -15.75 -8.88
N VAL A 46 8.41 -15.30 -9.94
CA VAL A 46 9.78 -14.81 -9.90
C VAL A 46 9.75 -13.42 -10.51
N ASP A 47 10.23 -12.42 -9.78
CA ASP A 47 10.29 -11.07 -10.29
C ASP A 47 11.47 -10.84 -11.23
N ARG A 48 11.56 -9.64 -11.82
CA ARG A 48 12.62 -9.26 -12.77
C ARG A 48 14.03 -9.27 -12.18
N GLU A 49 14.17 -9.25 -10.86
CA GLU A 49 15.44 -9.32 -10.14
C GLU A 49 15.76 -10.76 -9.70
N ASN A 50 15.01 -11.75 -10.20
CA ASN A 50 15.10 -13.17 -9.85
C ASN A 50 14.77 -13.51 -8.39
N ARG A 51 13.98 -12.66 -7.71
CA ARG A 51 13.52 -12.94 -6.35
C ARG A 51 12.25 -13.79 -6.43
N THR A 52 12.24 -14.88 -5.67
CA THR A 52 11.13 -15.83 -5.69
C THR A 52 10.06 -15.47 -4.67
N ILE A 53 8.81 -15.48 -5.11
CA ILE A 53 7.61 -15.47 -4.27
C ILE A 53 7.10 -16.91 -4.19
N ALA A 54 7.30 -17.51 -3.01
CA ALA A 54 6.78 -18.83 -2.69
C ALA A 54 5.29 -18.73 -2.32
N PRO A 55 4.49 -19.80 -2.53
CA PRO A 55 3.09 -19.84 -2.07
C PRO A 55 3.02 -19.67 -0.54
N MET A 56 1.86 -19.24 -0.02
CA MET A 56 1.64 -19.11 1.43
C MET A 56 1.57 -20.51 2.08
N TYR A 57 2.35 -20.79 3.12
CA TYR A 57 2.30 -22.07 3.83
C TYR A 57 1.34 -21.99 5.03
N ALA A 58 1.71 -22.56 6.16
CA ALA A 58 0.99 -22.37 7.40
C ALA A 58 1.17 -20.91 7.84
N GLU A 59 0.07 -20.29 8.24
CA GLU A 59 0.11 -19.01 8.92
C GLU A 59 0.83 -19.18 10.26
N LYS A 60 1.69 -18.23 10.60
CA LYS A 60 2.39 -18.22 11.89
C LYS A 60 1.37 -17.91 12.98
N THR A 61 1.40 -18.68 14.06
CA THR A 61 0.42 -18.58 15.16
C THR A 61 1.03 -18.12 16.48
N ASP A 62 2.30 -17.73 16.47
CA ASP A 62 3.02 -17.20 17.63
C ASP A 62 2.47 -15.85 18.09
N LYS A 63 2.03 -15.01 17.14
CA LYS A 63 1.36 -13.74 17.38
C LYS A 63 0.61 -13.28 16.12
N VAL A 64 -0.30 -12.33 16.33
CA VAL A 64 -1.03 -11.64 15.26
C VAL A 64 -0.12 -10.64 14.56
N ARG A 65 -0.25 -10.53 13.23
CA ARG A 65 0.49 -9.59 12.38
C ARG A 65 -0.45 -9.06 11.32
N TYR A 66 -0.53 -7.74 11.22
CA TYR A 66 -1.33 -7.01 10.24
C TYR A 66 -0.45 -6.16 9.34
N VAL A 67 -0.75 -6.16 8.05
CA VAL A 67 -0.14 -5.27 7.07
C VAL A 67 -1.18 -4.28 6.56
N GLY A 68 -0.92 -3.00 6.79
CA GLY A 68 -1.74 -1.89 6.31
C GLY A 68 -1.06 -1.16 5.16
N VAL A 69 -1.79 -0.82 4.09
CA VAL A 69 -1.24 -0.02 2.98
C VAL A 69 -1.94 1.34 2.92
N PHE A 70 -1.15 2.42 2.90
CA PHE A 70 -1.71 3.76 2.74
C PHE A 70 -2.25 3.93 1.31
N TYR A 71 -3.47 4.46 1.16
CA TYR A 71 -4.17 4.47 -0.12
C TYR A 71 -4.70 5.87 -0.43
N TRP A 72 -4.26 6.44 -1.55
CA TRP A 72 -4.68 7.77 -1.95
C TRP A 72 -5.90 7.75 -2.87
N LEU A 73 -6.80 8.70 -2.62
CA LEU A 73 -8.11 8.81 -3.28
C LEU A 73 -8.23 10.04 -4.18
N TRP A 74 -7.14 10.78 -4.33
CA TRP A 74 -7.17 12.13 -4.86
C TRP A 74 -6.96 12.25 -6.37
N MET A 75 -6.72 11.21 -7.16
CA MET A 75 -6.46 11.39 -8.61
C MET A 75 -7.76 11.77 -9.32
N GLY A 76 -7.82 12.98 -9.89
CA GLY A 76 -9.02 13.50 -10.55
C GLY A 76 -10.18 13.74 -9.59
N ASN A 77 -9.88 13.98 -8.31
CA ASN A 77 -10.87 14.16 -7.25
C ASN A 77 -10.76 15.50 -6.50
N ASN A 78 -9.74 16.32 -6.79
CA ASN A 78 -9.52 17.63 -6.16
C ASN A 78 -9.45 18.78 -7.19
N ASP A 79 -9.53 20.02 -6.71
CA ASP A 79 -9.26 21.22 -7.50
C ASP A 79 -7.80 21.25 -7.99
N HIS A 80 -7.53 21.88 -9.14
CA HIS A 80 -6.19 22.04 -9.74
C HIS A 80 -5.54 20.75 -10.28
N GLN A 81 -6.36 19.73 -10.57
CA GLN A 81 -5.93 18.45 -11.14
C GLN A 81 -6.39 18.31 -12.59
N PHE A 82 -5.74 19.05 -13.48
CA PHE A 82 -6.09 19.10 -14.89
C PHE A 82 -4.86 18.93 -15.76
N GLY A 83 -5.03 18.30 -16.91
CA GLY A 83 -3.91 17.94 -17.78
C GLY A 83 -3.08 16.79 -17.22
N VAL A 84 -2.33 16.14 -18.09
CA VAL A 84 -1.36 15.11 -17.72
C VAL A 84 0.04 15.66 -17.92
N TYR A 85 0.69 16.00 -16.81
CA TYR A 85 2.07 16.48 -16.78
C TYR A 85 2.97 15.40 -16.17
N ASP A 86 3.62 14.59 -16.99
CA ASP A 86 4.48 13.49 -16.54
C ASP A 86 5.93 13.98 -16.41
N VAL A 87 6.44 14.02 -15.18
CA VAL A 87 7.77 14.52 -14.86
C VAL A 87 8.86 13.68 -15.51
N THR A 88 8.73 12.36 -15.51
CA THR A 88 9.77 11.51 -16.12
C THR A 88 9.81 11.69 -17.64
N LYS A 89 8.67 11.92 -18.29
CA LYS A 89 8.61 12.30 -19.71
C LYS A 89 9.17 13.70 -19.94
N LEU A 90 8.84 14.69 -19.11
CA LEU A 90 9.38 16.05 -19.22
C LEU A 90 10.91 16.07 -19.11
N LEU A 91 11.47 15.34 -18.13
CA LEU A 91 12.92 15.20 -17.93
C LEU A 91 13.65 14.47 -19.08
N SER A 92 12.92 13.81 -19.99
CA SER A 92 13.53 13.09 -21.12
C SER A 92 13.97 14.00 -22.28
N THR A 93 13.62 15.29 -22.25
CA THR A 93 13.96 16.27 -23.28
C THR A 93 14.46 17.57 -22.64
N PRO A 94 15.42 18.28 -23.27
CA PRO A 94 15.86 19.59 -22.76
C PRO A 94 14.73 20.62 -22.64
N GLU A 95 13.78 20.62 -23.58
CA GLU A 95 12.66 21.55 -23.60
C GLU A 95 11.67 21.25 -22.46
N GLY A 96 11.35 19.97 -22.23
CA GLY A 96 10.49 19.54 -21.13
C GLY A 96 11.12 19.79 -19.76
N GLU A 97 12.42 19.53 -19.60
CA GLU A 97 13.15 19.84 -18.37
C GLU A 97 13.17 21.35 -18.11
N GLN A 98 13.43 22.16 -19.14
CA GLN A 98 13.36 23.61 -19.02
C GLN A 98 11.98 24.07 -18.57
N ALA A 99 10.90 23.53 -19.13
CA ALA A 99 9.54 23.85 -18.73
C ALA A 99 9.25 23.42 -17.28
N LEU A 100 9.68 22.21 -16.89
CA LEU A 100 9.54 21.71 -15.53
C LEU A 100 10.23 22.63 -14.51
N PHE A 101 11.36 23.22 -14.86
CA PHE A 101 12.13 24.07 -13.94
C PHE A 101 11.68 25.53 -13.90
N GLN A 102 10.71 25.93 -14.74
CA GLN A 102 10.14 27.27 -14.69
C GLN A 102 9.37 27.51 -13.39
N THR A 103 9.56 28.70 -12.83
CA THR A 103 8.92 29.21 -11.59
C THR A 103 7.94 30.33 -11.86
N VAL A 104 7.53 30.45 -13.12
CA VAL A 104 6.49 31.35 -13.59
C VAL A 104 5.60 30.57 -14.55
N ASN A 105 4.29 30.79 -14.44
CA ASN A 105 3.36 30.18 -15.36
C ASN A 105 3.53 30.77 -16.77
N PRO A 106 3.62 29.94 -17.81
CA PRO A 106 3.59 30.44 -19.18
C PRO A 106 2.25 31.14 -19.46
N HIS A 107 2.25 32.15 -20.33
CA HIS A 107 1.01 32.81 -20.75
C HIS A 107 0.14 31.82 -21.56
N GLY A 108 -1.07 31.50 -21.09
CA GLY A 108 -2.01 30.61 -21.79
C GLY A 108 -2.78 29.67 -20.85
N ASP A 109 -3.51 28.72 -21.42
CA ASP A 109 -4.31 27.68 -20.73
C ASP A 109 -3.50 26.41 -20.36
N GLY A 110 -2.18 26.42 -20.62
CA GLY A 110 -1.25 25.41 -20.12
C GLY A 110 -1.33 24.05 -20.79
N MET A 111 -1.85 23.96 -22.03
CA MET A 111 -2.21 22.67 -22.63
C MET A 111 -1.15 21.96 -23.48
N GLU A 112 -0.02 22.59 -23.85
CA GLU A 112 1.08 21.89 -24.54
C GLU A 112 2.44 22.35 -24.03
N ASN A 113 3.26 21.40 -23.53
CA ASN A 113 4.62 21.61 -22.98
C ASN A 113 4.76 22.62 -21.82
N ALA A 114 3.65 23.15 -21.32
CA ALA A 114 3.64 23.93 -20.09
C ALA A 114 3.66 22.96 -18.92
N SER A 115 4.65 23.05 -18.05
CA SER A 115 4.61 22.47 -16.71
C SER A 115 4.16 23.59 -15.76
N PRO A 116 2.85 23.79 -15.55
CA PRO A 116 2.35 24.93 -14.79
C PRO A 116 2.62 24.77 -13.28
N LEU A 117 2.90 25.87 -12.61
CA LEU A 117 2.83 25.99 -11.16
C LEU A 117 1.40 25.85 -10.66
N ASP A 118 1.31 25.29 -9.46
CA ASP A 118 0.14 25.00 -8.64
C ASP A 118 -0.74 23.85 -9.16
N TYR A 119 -0.25 23.10 -10.15
CA TYR A 119 -0.88 21.88 -10.66
C TYR A 119 -0.12 20.64 -10.24
N MET A 120 -0.87 19.55 -10.12
CA MET A 120 -0.33 18.22 -9.91
C MET A 120 0.39 17.70 -11.16
N HIS A 121 1.52 17.04 -10.94
CA HIS A 121 2.30 16.38 -11.98
C HIS A 121 2.47 14.91 -11.63
N TRP A 122 2.27 14.04 -12.61
CA TRP A 122 2.51 12.62 -12.50
C TRP A 122 4.01 12.33 -12.45
N THR A 123 4.43 11.42 -11.60
CA THR A 123 5.81 10.93 -11.54
C THR A 123 6.16 10.24 -12.85
N ASN A 124 5.29 9.33 -13.28
CA ASN A 124 5.34 8.57 -14.53
C ASN A 124 3.97 7.92 -14.82
N GLU A 125 3.83 7.25 -15.97
CA GLU A 125 2.59 6.58 -16.36
C GLU A 125 2.34 5.28 -15.56
N PRO A 126 1.21 5.17 -14.83
CA PRO A 126 0.78 3.92 -14.20
C PRO A 126 0.51 2.83 -15.25
N MET A 127 0.59 1.56 -14.86
CA MET A 127 0.19 0.45 -15.75
C MET A 127 -1.25 0.62 -16.25
N LEU A 128 -2.12 1.20 -15.42
CA LEU A 128 -3.55 1.40 -15.69
C LEU A 128 -3.87 2.77 -16.35
N GLY A 129 -2.84 3.51 -16.77
CA GLY A 129 -2.95 4.84 -17.37
C GLY A 129 -3.14 5.97 -16.35
N TYR A 130 -3.24 7.21 -16.81
CA TYR A 130 -3.50 8.41 -15.99
C TYR A 130 -4.97 8.50 -15.60
N TYR A 131 -5.39 7.62 -14.71
CA TYR A 131 -6.80 7.39 -14.39
C TYR A 131 -7.37 8.36 -13.33
N ASN A 132 -8.67 8.26 -13.13
CA ASN A 132 -9.39 8.86 -12.01
C ASN A 132 -9.52 7.84 -10.87
N SER A 133 -9.30 8.24 -9.61
CA SER A 133 -9.45 7.36 -8.43
C SER A 133 -10.87 6.83 -8.21
N SER A 134 -11.86 7.33 -8.96
CA SER A 134 -13.24 6.82 -8.95
C SER A 134 -13.55 5.82 -10.06
N ASP A 135 -12.56 5.45 -10.89
CA ASP A 135 -12.72 4.48 -11.98
C ASP A 135 -12.87 3.05 -11.42
N PRO A 136 -14.08 2.43 -11.48
CA PRO A 136 -14.29 1.11 -10.91
C PRO A 136 -13.49 0.01 -11.61
N TRP A 137 -13.05 0.21 -12.85
CA TRP A 137 -12.20 -0.74 -13.57
C TRP A 137 -10.78 -0.78 -12.98
N VAL A 138 -10.26 0.38 -12.58
CA VAL A 138 -8.96 0.52 -11.93
C VAL A 138 -9.02 -0.01 -10.50
N ILE A 139 -10.04 0.41 -9.75
CA ILE A 139 -10.25 0.00 -8.35
C ILE A 139 -10.34 -1.53 -8.25
N ALA A 140 -11.05 -2.20 -9.16
CA ALA A 140 -11.13 -3.67 -9.21
C ALA A 140 -9.73 -4.32 -9.20
N ARG A 141 -8.84 -3.86 -10.08
CA ARG A 141 -7.45 -4.37 -10.19
C ARG A 141 -6.61 -4.07 -8.96
N HIS A 142 -6.80 -2.91 -8.34
CA HIS A 142 -6.14 -2.61 -7.07
C HIS A 142 -6.56 -3.59 -5.98
N ILE A 143 -7.86 -3.84 -5.85
CA ILE A 143 -8.37 -4.76 -4.82
C ILE A 143 -7.91 -6.18 -5.09
N GLU A 144 -7.92 -6.65 -6.35
CA GLU A 144 -7.36 -7.95 -6.72
C GLU A 144 -5.90 -8.08 -6.29
N MET A 145 -5.06 -7.10 -6.64
CA MET A 145 -3.64 -7.11 -6.29
C MET A 145 -3.43 -7.11 -4.77
N LEU A 146 -4.10 -6.23 -4.04
CA LEU A 146 -3.94 -6.11 -2.60
C LEU A 146 -4.52 -7.33 -1.85
N THR A 147 -5.63 -7.91 -2.34
CA THR A 147 -6.20 -9.16 -1.81
C THR A 147 -5.22 -10.33 -1.99
N LEU A 148 -4.65 -10.48 -3.19
CA LEU A 148 -3.71 -11.56 -3.49
C LEU A 148 -2.33 -11.37 -2.82
N ALA A 149 -2.00 -10.14 -2.44
CA ALA A 149 -0.84 -9.80 -1.63
C ALA A 149 -1.04 -10.09 -0.13
N ASP A 150 -2.26 -10.46 0.29
CA ASP A 150 -2.64 -10.70 1.69
C ASP A 150 -2.48 -9.45 2.58
N VAL A 151 -2.85 -8.29 2.02
CA VAL A 151 -2.93 -7.02 2.75
C VAL A 151 -4.20 -7.03 3.60
N ASP A 152 -4.04 -6.88 4.92
CA ASP A 152 -5.13 -6.96 5.88
C ASP A 152 -6.06 -5.74 5.81
N PHE A 153 -5.50 -4.55 5.59
CA PHE A 153 -6.27 -3.34 5.43
C PHE A 153 -5.60 -2.30 4.54
N ILE A 154 -6.41 -1.46 3.91
CA ILE A 154 -5.99 -0.18 3.37
C ILE A 154 -6.49 0.92 4.28
N PHE A 155 -5.69 1.97 4.44
CA PHE A 155 -6.14 3.16 5.15
C PHE A 155 -6.17 4.34 4.21
N PHE A 156 -7.35 4.95 4.09
CA PHE A 156 -7.54 6.11 3.23
C PHE A 156 -6.84 7.32 3.80
N ASP A 157 -6.08 7.99 2.94
CA ASP A 157 -5.52 9.30 3.26
C ASP A 157 -6.66 10.31 3.40
N ALA A 158 -6.92 10.73 4.63
CA ALA A 158 -7.75 11.88 5.00
C ALA A 158 -6.97 12.79 5.96
N THR A 159 -5.64 12.85 5.82
CA THR A 159 -4.74 13.55 6.75
C THR A 159 -4.86 15.06 6.66
N ASN A 160 -5.48 15.59 5.60
CA ASN A 160 -5.64 17.02 5.33
C ASN A 160 -7.12 17.46 5.30
N TYR A 161 -7.62 17.87 4.12
CA TYR A 161 -8.87 18.61 3.99
C TYR A 161 -10.07 17.79 3.50
N TYR A 162 -9.85 16.70 2.76
CA TYR A 162 -10.92 15.95 2.10
C TYR A 162 -11.09 14.55 2.67
N THR A 163 -12.35 14.12 2.77
CA THR A 163 -12.74 12.76 3.20
C THR A 163 -13.15 11.86 2.02
N TYR A 164 -13.20 12.43 0.81
CA TYR A 164 -13.45 11.73 -0.47
C TYR A 164 -14.80 11.01 -0.58
N ALA A 165 -15.78 11.39 0.25
CA ALA A 165 -17.16 10.87 0.17
C ALA A 165 -17.88 11.41 -1.07
N VAL A 166 -17.43 12.56 -1.57
CA VAL A 166 -17.85 13.19 -2.81
C VAL A 166 -16.61 13.50 -3.65
N ASN A 167 -16.79 13.62 -4.96
CA ASN A 167 -15.73 14.11 -5.83
C ASN A 167 -15.74 15.65 -5.82
N HIS A 168 -14.58 16.27 -5.54
CA HIS A 168 -14.45 17.73 -5.39
C HIS A 168 -13.93 18.43 -6.65
N SER A 169 -13.56 17.70 -7.70
CA SER A 169 -13.09 18.29 -8.95
C SER A 169 -14.20 19.03 -9.71
N GLN A 170 -13.81 19.97 -10.59
CA GLN A 170 -14.73 20.71 -11.45
C GLN A 170 -15.35 19.80 -12.52
N GLN A 171 -16.49 19.21 -12.16
CA GLN A 171 -17.20 18.24 -13.00
C GLN A 171 -17.74 18.87 -14.29
N PRO A 172 -17.75 18.14 -15.42
CA PRO A 172 -18.49 18.56 -16.61
C PRO A 172 -19.99 18.66 -16.33
N GLU A 173 -20.65 19.60 -16.99
CA GLU A 173 -22.08 19.88 -16.81
C GLU A 173 -22.92 18.60 -17.11
N GLY A 174 -23.58 18.05 -16.08
CA GLY A 174 -24.49 16.91 -16.22
C GLY A 174 -24.01 15.55 -15.69
N GLY A 175 -22.77 15.41 -15.20
CA GLY A 175 -22.27 14.17 -14.60
C GLY A 175 -21.64 14.40 -13.22
N LYS A 176 -22.09 13.70 -12.18
CA LYS A 176 -21.39 13.65 -10.89
C LYS A 176 -20.60 12.35 -10.82
N ILE A 177 -19.27 12.44 -10.92
CA ILE A 177 -18.38 11.33 -10.56
C ILE A 177 -18.60 11.04 -9.06
N LYS A 178 -18.71 9.76 -8.71
CA LYS A 178 -18.85 9.30 -7.32
C LYS A 178 -17.59 9.72 -6.52
N GLY A 179 -17.71 9.96 -5.22
CA GLY A 179 -16.50 10.12 -4.39
C GLY A 179 -15.64 8.86 -4.43
N ALA A 180 -14.33 9.02 -4.61
CA ALA A 180 -13.41 7.89 -4.74
C ALA A 180 -13.49 6.90 -3.57
N GLY A 181 -13.64 7.37 -2.32
CA GLY A 181 -13.78 6.48 -1.16
C GLY A 181 -15.04 5.60 -1.25
N MET A 182 -16.15 6.15 -1.73
CA MET A 182 -17.39 5.39 -1.97
C MET A 182 -17.25 4.41 -3.14
N ALA A 183 -16.51 4.78 -4.19
CA ALA A 183 -16.24 3.89 -5.31
C ALA A 183 -15.38 2.68 -4.89
N VAL A 184 -14.36 2.90 -4.04
CA VAL A 184 -13.53 1.82 -3.49
C VAL A 184 -14.35 0.89 -2.60
N LEU A 185 -15.16 1.43 -1.69
CA LEU A 185 -16.00 0.62 -0.80
C LEU A 185 -17.06 -0.19 -1.54
N ASP A 186 -17.66 0.35 -2.62
CA ASP A 186 -18.61 -0.41 -3.44
C ASP A 186 -17.94 -1.60 -4.14
N THR A 187 -16.74 -1.43 -4.69
CA THR A 187 -16.01 -2.53 -5.34
C THR A 187 -15.46 -3.54 -4.31
N LEU A 188 -15.02 -3.08 -3.13
CA LEU A 188 -14.64 -3.98 -2.04
C LEU A 188 -15.83 -4.83 -1.59
N LEU A 189 -17.02 -4.23 -1.45
CA LEU A 189 -18.23 -4.95 -1.06
C LEU A 189 -18.59 -6.01 -2.10
N GLU A 190 -18.47 -5.69 -3.39
CA GLU A 190 -18.71 -6.63 -4.48
C GLU A 190 -17.85 -7.89 -4.36
N TYR A 191 -16.55 -7.74 -4.09
CA TYR A 191 -15.63 -8.88 -3.94
C TYR A 191 -15.75 -9.57 -2.58
N TYR A 192 -16.04 -8.82 -1.51
CA TYR A 192 -16.35 -9.39 -0.20
C TYR A 192 -17.58 -10.32 -0.26
N ASP A 193 -18.66 -9.89 -0.93
CA ASP A 193 -19.90 -10.68 -1.08
C ASP A 193 -19.69 -11.95 -1.92
N GLN A 194 -18.63 -12.00 -2.75
CA GLN A 194 -18.23 -13.22 -3.46
C GLN A 194 -17.53 -14.22 -2.54
N GLY A 195 -17.04 -13.80 -1.37
CA GLY A 195 -16.29 -14.63 -0.42
C GLY A 195 -14.78 -14.40 -0.45
N TRP A 196 -14.29 -13.36 -1.13
CA TRP A 196 -12.89 -12.95 -1.00
C TRP A 196 -12.65 -12.28 0.35
N ASP A 197 -11.51 -12.62 0.96
CA ASP A 197 -11.01 -11.88 2.12
C ASP A 197 -10.28 -10.62 1.65
N VAL A 198 -11.08 -9.65 1.20
CA VAL A 198 -10.57 -8.37 0.69
C VAL A 198 -9.94 -7.54 1.81
N PRO A 199 -8.96 -6.67 1.51
CA PRO A 199 -8.44 -5.71 2.47
C PRO A 199 -9.58 -4.93 3.11
N LYS A 200 -9.58 -4.88 4.44
CA LYS A 200 -10.51 -4.03 5.19
C LYS A 200 -10.10 -2.57 5.07
N VAL A 201 -10.93 -1.66 5.59
CA VAL A 201 -10.72 -0.21 5.46
C VAL A 201 -10.63 0.46 6.81
N ALA A 202 -9.66 1.37 6.93
CA ALA A 202 -9.57 2.37 7.99
C ALA A 202 -9.35 3.77 7.36
N PHE A 203 -9.41 4.82 8.18
CA PHE A 203 -9.07 6.18 7.75
C PHE A 203 -7.91 6.69 8.58
N TYR A 204 -7.02 7.47 7.95
CA TYR A 204 -5.97 8.20 8.64
C TYR A 204 -6.24 9.69 8.53
N THR A 205 -6.38 10.35 9.68
CA THR A 205 -6.55 11.80 9.84
C THR A 205 -5.36 12.40 10.61
N ASN A 206 -5.08 13.68 10.40
CA ASN A 206 -4.04 14.40 11.14
C ASN A 206 -4.49 15.85 11.38
N SER A 207 -4.79 16.56 10.29
CA SER A 207 -5.32 17.91 10.32
C SER A 207 -6.74 17.93 10.84
N CYS A 208 -7.02 18.71 11.89
CA CYS A 208 -8.35 18.82 12.50
C CYS A 208 -9.06 17.45 12.64
N SER A 209 -8.38 16.44 13.19
CA SER A 209 -8.87 15.05 13.26
C SER A 209 -10.30 14.96 13.77
N GLY A 210 -10.70 15.77 14.76
CA GLY A 210 -12.07 15.81 15.28
C GLY A 210 -13.13 16.10 14.21
N ASP A 211 -12.89 17.11 13.37
CA ASP A 211 -13.82 17.49 12.31
C ASP A 211 -13.84 16.43 11.21
N ARG A 212 -12.64 15.98 10.79
CA ARG A 212 -12.49 14.98 9.72
C ARG A 212 -13.14 13.65 10.11
N VAL A 213 -12.93 13.18 11.34
CA VAL A 213 -13.54 11.91 11.81
C VAL A 213 -15.06 12.03 11.95
N GLN A 214 -15.59 13.18 12.36
CA GLN A 214 -17.04 13.40 12.37
C GLN A 214 -17.64 13.36 10.96
N GLU A 215 -17.00 14.02 9.98
CA GLU A 215 -17.40 13.99 8.58
C GLU A 215 -17.33 12.57 8.00
N ILE A 216 -16.26 11.83 8.31
CA ILE A 216 -16.08 10.43 7.91
C ILE A 216 -17.19 9.55 8.49
N PHE A 217 -17.47 9.69 9.79
CA PHE A 217 -18.53 8.92 10.44
C PHE A 217 -19.88 9.16 9.76
N ASP A 218 -20.24 10.44 9.55
CA ASP A 218 -21.51 10.84 8.96
C ASP A 218 -21.67 10.33 7.52
N ALA A 219 -20.60 10.37 6.73
CA ALA A 219 -20.63 10.00 5.32
C ALA A 219 -20.56 8.48 5.10
N TYR A 220 -19.72 7.77 5.84
CA TYR A 220 -19.38 6.38 5.56
C TYR A 220 -19.98 5.38 6.56
N TYR A 221 -19.87 5.67 7.86
CA TYR A 221 -20.19 4.70 8.92
C TYR A 221 -21.66 4.73 9.31
N ARG A 222 -22.30 5.91 9.36
CA ARG A 222 -23.66 6.09 9.89
C ARG A 222 -24.71 5.20 9.21
N SER A 223 -24.54 4.90 7.91
CA SER A 223 -25.51 4.07 7.17
C SER A 223 -25.44 2.58 7.52
N GLY A 224 -24.32 2.10 8.05
CA GLY A 224 -24.04 0.67 8.25
C GLY A 224 -23.84 -0.14 6.96
N LYS A 225 -23.88 0.49 5.77
CA LYS A 225 -23.78 -0.23 4.48
C LYS A 225 -22.49 -1.04 4.33
N TYR A 226 -21.38 -0.51 4.86
CA TYR A 226 -20.04 -1.08 4.70
C TYR A 226 -19.50 -1.70 5.99
N GLU A 227 -20.37 -2.11 6.91
CA GLU A 227 -20.00 -2.58 8.25
C GLU A 227 -19.00 -3.75 8.23
N ASP A 228 -19.12 -4.65 7.24
CA ASP A 228 -18.25 -5.82 7.07
C ASP A 228 -16.89 -5.51 6.41
N LEU A 229 -16.72 -4.28 5.93
CA LEU A 229 -15.49 -3.81 5.29
C LEU A 229 -14.58 -3.04 6.24
N TRP A 230 -15.05 -2.61 7.41
CA TRP A 230 -14.19 -1.88 8.35
C TRP A 230 -13.18 -2.81 9.03
N PHE A 231 -11.95 -2.33 9.18
CA PHE A 231 -10.93 -3.07 9.89
C PHE A 231 -11.18 -2.97 11.40
N LYS A 232 -11.39 -4.11 12.08
CA LYS A 232 -11.82 -4.20 13.50
C LYS A 232 -11.04 -5.25 14.29
N PRO A 233 -9.70 -5.14 14.43
CA PRO A 233 -8.92 -6.14 15.15
C PRO A 233 -9.38 -6.29 16.61
N GLU A 234 -9.75 -5.18 17.26
CA GLU A 234 -10.23 -5.12 18.65
C GLU A 234 -11.77 -5.01 18.74
N GLY A 235 -12.50 -5.37 17.68
CA GLY A 235 -13.96 -5.36 17.64
C GLY A 235 -14.62 -4.01 17.35
N LYS A 236 -13.88 -2.89 17.37
CA LYS A 236 -14.33 -1.57 16.91
C LYS A 236 -13.62 -1.15 15.63
N PRO A 237 -14.23 -0.32 14.75
CA PRO A 237 -13.56 0.18 13.56
C PRO A 237 -12.31 0.98 13.93
N LEU A 238 -11.20 0.66 13.29
CA LEU A 238 -9.95 1.41 13.43
C LEU A 238 -10.09 2.80 12.79
N ILE A 239 -9.63 3.82 13.49
CA ILE A 239 -9.37 5.15 12.94
C ILE A 239 -8.03 5.67 13.47
N ILE A 240 -7.26 6.33 12.61
CA ILE A 240 -6.02 6.98 13.00
C ILE A 240 -6.26 8.49 13.03
N GLY A 241 -5.87 9.15 14.11
CA GLY A 241 -6.06 10.58 14.29
C GLY A 241 -5.49 11.06 15.61
N THR A 242 -5.85 12.27 16.04
CA THR A 242 -5.32 12.86 17.27
C THR A 242 -6.35 12.85 18.39
N THR A 243 -5.93 12.42 19.58
CA THR A 243 -6.65 12.67 20.84
C THR A 243 -5.81 13.53 21.79
N GLU A 244 -6.32 13.79 22.99
CA GLU A 244 -5.57 14.40 24.08
C GLU A 244 -4.30 13.61 24.46
N ASN A 245 -4.23 12.32 24.11
CA ASN A 245 -3.10 11.45 24.40
C ASN A 245 -2.06 11.37 23.28
N ASN A 246 -2.19 12.19 22.21
CA ASN A 246 -1.27 12.15 21.07
C ASN A 246 0.20 12.39 21.42
N GLY A 247 0.48 13.03 22.56
CA GLY A 247 1.85 13.21 23.06
C GLY A 247 2.75 14.09 22.20
N GLY A 248 2.19 14.83 21.23
CA GLY A 248 2.96 15.64 20.28
C GLY A 248 3.47 14.85 19.07
N GLY A 249 2.92 13.66 18.82
CA GLY A 249 3.18 12.84 17.63
C GLY A 249 2.70 13.47 16.32
N SER A 250 1.73 14.39 16.36
CA SER A 250 1.28 15.20 15.23
C SER A 250 2.06 16.51 15.10
N ASP A 251 2.15 17.04 13.86
CA ASP A 251 2.70 18.36 13.55
C ASP A 251 1.70 19.51 13.66
N MET A 252 0.47 19.22 14.08
CA MET A 252 -0.54 20.23 14.30
C MET A 252 -0.33 21.03 15.58
N ASP A 253 -0.56 22.34 15.46
CA ASP A 253 -0.38 23.33 16.53
C ASP A 253 -1.60 23.35 17.46
N PRO A 254 -1.49 22.86 18.71
CA PRO A 254 -2.61 22.84 19.65
C PRO A 254 -3.14 24.23 20.02
N ASP A 255 -2.35 25.29 19.80
CA ASP A 255 -2.73 26.67 20.08
C ASP A 255 -3.49 27.33 18.89
N ASP A 256 -3.54 26.68 17.73
CA ASP A 256 -4.28 27.13 16.55
C ASP A 256 -5.53 26.25 16.31
N PRO A 257 -6.70 26.61 16.86
CA PRO A 257 -7.92 25.81 16.71
C PRO A 257 -8.45 25.75 15.28
N SER A 258 -7.91 26.55 14.34
CA SER A 258 -8.24 26.41 12.91
C SER A 258 -7.49 25.26 12.23
N LYS A 259 -6.47 24.71 12.90
CA LYS A 259 -5.62 23.61 12.41
C LYS A 259 -5.64 22.40 13.33
N TYR A 260 -6.07 22.57 14.58
CA TYR A 260 -6.09 21.52 15.58
C TYR A 260 -7.47 21.34 16.20
N ASN A 261 -8.00 20.13 16.08
CA ASN A 261 -9.19 19.67 16.79
C ASN A 261 -9.05 18.16 17.01
N ASN A 262 -9.22 17.69 18.25
CA ASN A 262 -9.12 16.27 18.60
C ASN A 262 -10.43 15.53 18.38
N ILE A 263 -10.33 14.21 18.20
CA ILE A 263 -11.48 13.32 18.10
C ILE A 263 -12.33 13.44 19.36
N SER A 264 -13.63 13.67 19.19
CA SER A 264 -14.54 13.86 20.34
C SER A 264 -14.69 12.57 21.17
N PRO A 265 -14.95 12.66 22.49
CA PRO A 265 -15.11 11.47 23.33
C PRO A 265 -16.17 10.47 22.82
N ALA A 266 -17.25 10.96 22.22
CA ALA A 266 -18.30 10.10 21.65
C ALA A 266 -17.79 9.28 20.46
N LEU A 267 -16.90 9.85 19.64
CA LEU A 267 -16.28 9.15 18.51
C LEU A 267 -15.15 8.24 18.99
N GLN A 268 -14.42 8.61 20.05
CA GLN A 268 -13.46 7.71 20.71
C GLN A 268 -14.16 6.50 21.36
N GLU A 269 -15.44 6.60 21.75
CA GLU A 269 -16.22 5.45 22.20
C GLU A 269 -16.63 4.53 21.05
N TYR A 270 -16.89 5.07 19.85
CA TYR A 270 -17.28 4.30 18.67
C TYR A 270 -16.10 3.61 17.99
N PHE A 271 -14.98 4.32 17.82
CA PHE A 271 -13.78 3.83 17.12
C PHE A 271 -12.75 3.22 18.07
N ASP A 272 -11.90 2.33 17.54
CA ASP A 272 -10.58 2.05 18.10
C ASP A 272 -9.61 3.11 17.53
N VAL A 273 -9.16 4.03 18.37
CA VAL A 273 -8.35 5.17 17.93
C VAL A 273 -6.87 4.86 18.12
N LYS A 274 -6.10 4.91 17.04
CA LYS A 274 -4.63 4.96 17.10
C LYS A 274 -4.14 6.39 16.88
N GLU A 275 -3.09 6.77 17.58
CA GLU A 275 -2.58 8.14 17.54
C GLU A 275 -1.79 8.41 16.26
N SER A 276 -2.12 9.49 15.56
CA SER A 276 -1.32 9.96 14.41
C SER A 276 0.13 10.18 14.83
N GLN A 277 1.06 9.58 14.08
CA GLN A 277 2.49 9.86 14.14
C GLN A 277 2.93 10.48 12.83
N TRP A 278 3.20 11.77 12.90
CA TRP A 278 3.79 12.53 11.81
C TRP A 278 5.31 12.35 11.80
N PRO A 279 5.94 12.18 10.64
CA PRO A 279 7.33 11.74 10.56
C PRO A 279 8.36 12.85 10.90
N THR A 280 7.93 14.11 11.01
CA THR A 280 8.78 15.22 11.47
C THR A 280 8.81 15.37 12.99
N ARG A 281 8.01 14.57 13.71
CA ARG A 281 7.82 14.67 15.15
C ARG A 281 8.63 13.60 15.86
N GLU A 282 8.92 13.86 17.12
CA GLU A 282 9.52 12.84 17.98
C GLU A 282 8.57 11.63 18.08
N ALA A 283 9.14 10.43 17.95
CA ALA A 283 8.38 9.20 17.99
C ALA A 283 7.73 9.00 19.37
N GLN A 284 6.41 8.86 19.38
CA GLN A 284 5.63 8.58 20.59
C GLN A 284 5.33 7.08 20.69
N PRO A 285 5.44 6.41 21.86
CA PRO A 285 5.19 4.96 21.97
C PRO A 285 3.84 4.49 21.39
N GLN A 286 2.80 5.31 21.53
CA GLN A 286 1.43 5.09 21.06
C GLN A 286 1.18 5.52 19.61
N GLY A 287 2.17 6.14 18.96
CA GLY A 287 2.06 6.67 17.61
C GLY A 287 1.88 5.59 16.54
N PHE A 288 1.13 5.90 15.50
CA PHE A 288 0.84 5.02 14.36
C PHE A 288 1.37 5.65 13.07
N PRO A 289 2.56 5.24 12.60
CA PRO A 289 3.23 5.94 11.51
C PRO A 289 2.65 5.57 10.15
N TRP A 290 2.52 6.55 9.26
CA TRP A 290 2.33 6.31 7.82
C TRP A 290 3.66 6.41 7.03
N MET A 291 4.71 6.94 7.66
CA MET A 291 6.08 7.04 7.13
C MET A 291 7.11 7.15 8.28
N SER A 292 8.36 6.74 8.03
CA SER A 292 9.54 7.05 8.85
C SER A 292 10.60 7.76 8.01
N TRP A 293 11.24 8.82 8.53
CA TRP A 293 12.41 9.44 7.86
C TRP A 293 13.74 8.84 8.32
N ASP A 294 13.69 8.04 9.38
CA ASP A 294 14.84 7.38 9.96
C ASP A 294 14.99 5.96 9.42
N TYR A 295 16.26 5.54 9.35
CA TYR A 295 16.65 4.15 9.18
C TYR A 295 17.71 3.80 10.24
N PRO A 296 17.57 2.66 10.96
CA PRO A 296 16.37 1.81 10.97
C PRO A 296 15.11 2.59 11.40
N GLN A 297 13.95 2.20 10.88
CA GLN A 297 12.69 2.90 11.13
C GLN A 297 12.29 2.85 12.60
N LYS A 298 11.53 3.85 13.03
CA LYS A 298 11.01 3.90 14.41
C LYS A 298 9.96 2.81 14.62
N PHE A 299 10.16 2.03 15.68
CA PHE A 299 9.15 1.13 16.22
C PHE A 299 8.44 1.81 17.39
N HIS A 300 7.10 1.76 17.37
CA HIS A 300 6.24 2.38 18.38
C HIS A 300 5.73 1.29 19.34
N GLU A 301 6.23 1.28 20.58
CA GLU A 301 6.11 0.13 21.49
C GLU A 301 4.67 -0.15 21.95
N GLU A 302 3.86 0.89 22.18
CA GLU A 302 2.47 0.72 22.66
C GLU A 302 1.50 0.43 21.51
N SER A 303 1.66 1.09 20.36
CA SER A 303 0.86 0.77 19.17
C SER A 303 1.32 -0.49 18.45
N ARG A 304 2.52 -1.00 18.79
CA ARG A 304 3.20 -2.14 18.17
C ARG A 304 3.37 -1.96 16.66
N ALA A 305 3.52 -0.71 16.21
CA ALA A 305 3.54 -0.33 14.80
C ALA A 305 4.94 0.05 14.32
N ILE A 306 5.22 -0.27 13.06
CA ILE A 306 6.39 0.19 12.29
C ILE A 306 5.95 0.49 10.86
N ASN A 307 6.57 1.48 10.22
CA ASN A 307 6.34 1.78 8.81
C ASN A 307 7.48 1.25 7.92
N VAL A 308 7.12 0.80 6.72
CA VAL A 308 8.05 0.51 5.62
C VAL A 308 7.74 1.39 4.41
N SER A 309 8.77 2.09 3.91
CA SER A 309 8.65 3.00 2.78
C SER A 309 9.34 2.45 1.54
N VAL A 310 8.69 2.48 0.36
CA VAL A 310 9.42 2.20 -0.90
C VAL A 310 10.41 3.33 -1.24
N SER A 311 10.06 4.54 -0.81
CA SER A 311 10.90 5.72 -0.72
C SER A 311 10.30 6.68 0.32
N GLN A 312 11.11 7.57 0.88
CA GLN A 312 10.76 8.46 1.99
C GLN A 312 11.43 9.82 1.82
N HIS A 313 10.96 10.80 2.61
CA HIS A 313 11.64 12.09 2.67
C HIS A 313 13.08 11.94 3.16
N SER A 314 13.92 12.87 2.73
CA SER A 314 15.29 12.95 3.21
C SER A 314 15.31 13.43 4.66
N LYS A 315 16.36 13.08 5.42
CA LYS A 315 16.53 13.53 6.82
C LYS A 315 16.62 15.06 6.99
N THR A 316 16.79 15.81 5.90
CA THR A 316 16.97 17.27 5.94
C THR A 316 15.85 18.03 5.24
N HIS A 317 15.12 17.40 4.32
CA HIS A 317 14.11 18.05 3.49
C HIS A 317 12.99 17.08 3.10
N VAL A 318 11.78 17.62 3.05
CA VAL A 318 10.58 16.94 2.52
C VAL A 318 10.53 16.88 0.99
N LEU A 319 11.45 17.57 0.29
CA LEU A 319 11.31 17.81 -1.15
C LEU A 319 11.92 16.68 -1.99
N PHE A 320 11.06 15.84 -2.57
CA PHE A 320 11.48 14.86 -3.57
C PHE A 320 12.06 15.51 -4.84
N SER A 321 11.66 16.75 -5.17
CA SER A 321 12.23 17.49 -6.30
C SER A 321 13.72 17.83 -6.13
N LEU A 322 14.28 17.75 -4.92
CA LEU A 322 15.72 17.87 -4.69
C LEU A 322 16.49 16.61 -5.08
N ARG A 323 15.80 15.49 -5.32
CA ARG A 323 16.40 14.18 -5.64
C ARG A 323 17.51 13.79 -4.66
N HIS A 324 17.26 14.03 -3.38
CA HIS A 324 18.20 13.64 -2.35
C HIS A 324 18.35 12.11 -2.35
N LYS A 325 19.57 11.60 -2.13
CA LYS A 325 19.85 10.15 -2.23
C LYS A 325 18.92 9.29 -1.37
N TRP A 326 18.62 9.73 -0.15
CA TRP A 326 17.69 9.07 0.79
C TRP A 326 16.24 8.98 0.31
N SER A 327 15.89 9.68 -0.77
CA SER A 327 14.54 9.66 -1.37
C SER A 327 14.48 8.91 -2.70
N SER A 328 15.55 8.21 -3.07
CA SER A 328 15.54 7.30 -4.23
C SER A 328 15.03 5.93 -3.80
N LYS A 329 14.15 5.31 -4.61
CA LYS A 329 13.79 3.88 -4.45
C LYS A 329 15.01 2.94 -4.49
N GLY A 330 16.09 3.39 -5.12
CA GLY A 330 17.35 2.65 -5.27
C GLY A 330 18.36 2.85 -4.15
N TYR A 331 18.02 3.63 -3.12
CA TYR A 331 18.97 3.91 -2.05
C TYR A 331 19.27 2.66 -1.20
N ASP A 332 20.55 2.36 -0.95
CA ASP A 332 20.99 1.31 -0.05
C ASP A 332 21.58 1.92 1.23
N TYR A 333 20.94 1.64 2.37
CA TYR A 333 21.38 2.11 3.68
C TYR A 333 22.68 1.46 4.16
N HIS A 334 23.06 0.30 3.63
CA HIS A 334 24.28 -0.40 4.02
C HIS A 334 25.52 0.15 3.32
N THR A 335 25.37 0.63 2.08
CA THR A 335 26.48 1.19 1.29
C THR A 335 26.47 2.72 1.22
N ASP A 336 25.39 3.37 1.67
CA ASP A 336 25.19 4.82 1.64
C ASP A 336 25.19 5.41 0.21
N THR A 337 24.78 4.60 -0.78
CA THR A 337 24.74 4.93 -2.21
C THR A 337 23.41 4.57 -2.86
N ILE A 338 23.13 5.14 -4.04
CA ILE A 338 22.01 4.71 -4.89
C ILE A 338 22.50 3.59 -5.81
N GLU A 339 21.79 2.47 -5.85
CA GLU A 339 22.05 1.39 -6.81
C GLU A 339 21.74 1.84 -8.24
N GLU A 340 22.55 1.39 -9.21
CA GLU A 340 22.34 1.70 -10.63
C GLU A 340 20.95 1.25 -11.10
N ASN A 341 20.51 0.06 -10.68
CA ASN A 341 19.16 -0.43 -10.89
C ASN A 341 18.22 0.02 -9.76
N TRP A 342 17.95 1.31 -9.66
CA TRP A 342 17.05 1.84 -8.63
C TRP A 342 15.65 1.20 -8.66
N ALA A 343 15.22 0.72 -9.85
CA ALA A 343 13.96 0.03 -10.05
C ALA A 343 13.90 -1.34 -9.35
N ALA A 344 15.04 -1.88 -8.88
CA ALA A 344 15.11 -3.05 -8.01
C ALA A 344 14.40 -2.83 -6.65
N GLY A 345 14.19 -1.57 -6.25
CA GLY A 345 13.50 -1.22 -5.01
C GLY A 345 14.35 -1.51 -3.77
N ARG A 346 15.66 -1.20 -3.83
CA ARG A 346 16.61 -1.52 -2.77
C ARG A 346 16.26 -0.88 -1.42
N ASN A 347 15.76 0.35 -1.45
CA ASN A 347 15.30 1.05 -0.25
C ASN A 347 14.23 0.23 0.48
N PHE A 348 13.27 -0.30 -0.29
CA PHE A 348 12.19 -1.12 0.27
C PHE A 348 12.70 -2.44 0.87
N GLU A 349 13.74 -3.06 0.30
CA GLU A 349 14.39 -4.23 0.91
C GLU A 349 14.97 -3.90 2.28
N ASN A 350 15.69 -2.78 2.41
CA ASN A 350 16.28 -2.37 3.68
C ASN A 350 15.18 -2.13 4.73
N GLU A 351 14.10 -1.46 4.33
CA GLU A 351 12.99 -1.15 5.22
C GLU A 351 12.33 -2.41 5.78
N TRP A 352 12.13 -3.44 4.94
CA TRP A 352 11.65 -4.75 5.41
C TRP A 352 12.69 -5.53 6.21
N GLU A 353 13.98 -5.38 5.92
CA GLU A 353 15.06 -5.99 6.70
C GLU A 353 15.03 -5.53 8.17
N THR A 354 14.71 -4.26 8.43
CA THR A 354 14.50 -3.76 9.79
C THR A 354 13.36 -4.48 10.49
N VAL A 355 12.22 -4.69 9.82
CA VAL A 355 11.06 -5.41 10.41
C VAL A 355 11.49 -6.79 10.90
N PHE A 356 12.17 -7.56 10.05
CA PHE A 356 12.62 -8.90 10.41
C PHE A 356 13.72 -8.91 11.47
N THR A 357 14.62 -7.92 11.44
CA THR A 357 15.66 -7.74 12.47
C THR A 357 15.01 -7.49 13.83
N TYR A 358 14.02 -6.61 13.88
CA TYR A 358 13.29 -6.28 15.08
C TYR A 358 12.46 -7.45 15.62
N GLU A 359 11.82 -8.25 14.76
CA GLU A 359 11.18 -9.50 15.21
C GLU A 359 12.20 -10.48 15.81
N ALA A 360 13.37 -10.62 15.20
CA ALA A 360 14.44 -11.48 15.72
C ALA A 360 15.03 -10.99 17.04
N GLU A 361 15.02 -9.67 17.28
CA GLU A 361 15.40 -9.03 18.53
C GLU A 361 14.31 -9.12 19.63
N GLY A 362 13.14 -9.70 19.31
CA GLY A 362 12.03 -9.90 20.24
C GLY A 362 11.08 -8.71 20.34
N LYS A 363 11.10 -7.77 19.38
CA LYS A 363 10.07 -6.73 19.32
C LYS A 363 8.75 -7.32 18.83
N GLU A 364 7.72 -7.01 19.58
CA GLU A 364 6.36 -7.46 19.36
C GLU A 364 5.68 -6.64 18.26
N ILE A 365 6.17 -6.70 17.02
CA ILE A 365 5.53 -6.05 15.87
C ILE A 365 4.19 -6.71 15.61
N GLU A 366 3.13 -5.90 15.64
CA GLU A 366 1.76 -6.29 15.32
C GLU A 366 1.30 -5.59 14.03
N PHE A 367 1.63 -4.32 13.85
CA PHE A 367 1.28 -3.55 12.65
C PHE A 367 2.51 -3.19 11.83
N VAL A 368 2.51 -3.58 10.55
CA VAL A 368 3.43 -3.03 9.55
C VAL A 368 2.62 -2.16 8.60
N THR A 369 2.86 -0.85 8.61
CA THR A 369 2.25 0.06 7.64
C THR A 369 3.17 0.24 6.43
N VAL A 370 2.60 0.36 5.24
CA VAL A 370 3.33 0.56 3.99
C VAL A 370 2.96 1.93 3.44
N THR A 371 3.97 2.76 3.15
CA THR A 371 3.80 4.19 2.82
C THR A 371 2.90 4.46 1.63
N GLY A 372 2.76 3.55 0.68
CA GLY A 372 1.44 3.40 0.08
C GLY A 372 1.36 3.01 -1.38
N TRP A 373 0.11 3.03 -1.84
CA TRP A 373 -0.39 2.60 -3.13
C TRP A 373 -1.13 3.72 -3.85
N ASN A 374 -0.77 3.98 -5.11
CA ASN A 374 -1.48 4.89 -6.00
C ASN A 374 -1.48 6.34 -5.51
N GLU A 375 -0.31 6.93 -5.24
CA GLU A 375 -0.21 8.38 -5.03
C GLU A 375 0.02 9.12 -6.36
N TRP A 376 0.94 8.59 -7.17
CA TRP A 376 1.47 9.05 -8.47
C TRP A 376 1.80 10.52 -8.70
N VAL A 377 1.24 11.47 -7.97
CA VAL A 377 1.30 12.89 -8.30
C VAL A 377 2.00 13.70 -7.21
N GLY A 378 2.72 14.73 -7.63
CA GLY A 378 3.27 15.77 -6.77
C GLY A 378 2.84 17.15 -7.27
N GLN A 379 2.43 18.03 -6.36
CA GLN A 379 2.10 19.40 -6.75
C GLN A 379 3.38 20.18 -7.04
N LYS A 380 3.46 20.78 -8.23
CA LYS A 380 4.53 21.73 -8.56
C LYS A 380 4.16 23.09 -7.98
N THR A 381 4.86 23.58 -6.96
CA THR A 381 4.62 24.93 -6.44
C THR A 381 5.89 25.76 -6.49
N ARG A 382 5.77 27.07 -6.25
CA ARG A 382 6.93 27.95 -6.12
C ARG A 382 7.52 27.82 -4.72
N ALA A 383 8.85 27.85 -4.60
CA ALA A 383 9.53 28.00 -3.33
C ALA A 383 9.36 29.41 -2.73
N ASP A 384 8.22 29.64 -2.07
CA ASP A 384 7.81 30.94 -1.53
C ASP A 384 7.89 31.04 0.01
N SER A 385 8.10 29.93 0.73
CA SER A 385 8.17 29.88 2.19
C SER A 385 9.52 29.39 2.74
N ASP A 386 9.84 29.86 3.95
CA ASP A 386 11.04 29.48 4.70
C ASP A 386 10.98 28.04 5.24
N ALA A 387 9.80 27.39 5.24
CA ALA A 387 9.59 26.05 5.80
C ALA A 387 10.21 24.92 4.95
N TYR A 388 10.54 25.18 3.68
CA TYR A 388 11.00 24.17 2.72
C TYR A 388 12.34 24.50 2.06
N CYS A 389 13.00 25.58 2.51
CA CYS A 389 14.26 26.06 1.95
C CYS A 389 15.31 26.18 3.06
N ASP A 390 16.43 25.45 2.94
CA ASP A 390 17.67 25.78 3.64
C ASP A 390 18.01 27.27 3.40
N ASN A 391 17.81 28.10 4.43
CA ASN A 391 18.10 29.55 4.46
C ASN A 391 17.14 30.50 3.72
N GLY A 392 15.84 30.25 3.83
CA GLY A 392 14.79 31.24 3.54
C GLY A 392 14.36 31.32 2.08
N ARG A 393 13.34 32.15 1.80
CA ARG A 393 12.67 32.26 0.49
C ARG A 393 13.66 32.23 -0.68
N ASN A 394 13.59 31.19 -1.51
CA ASN A 394 14.27 31.16 -2.80
C ASN A 394 13.26 31.19 -3.95
N PRO A 395 12.74 32.39 -4.30
CA PRO A 395 11.69 32.58 -5.30
C PRO A 395 12.09 32.18 -6.73
N THR A 396 13.30 31.64 -6.92
CA THR A 396 13.85 31.16 -8.21
C THR A 396 13.76 29.65 -8.41
N ARG A 397 13.24 28.89 -7.43
CA ARG A 397 13.08 27.42 -7.53
C ARG A 397 11.61 26.98 -7.48
N PHE A 398 11.29 25.90 -8.20
CA PHE A 398 10.05 25.15 -8.01
C PHE A 398 10.28 24.09 -6.92
N MET A 399 9.21 23.59 -6.33
CA MET A 399 9.25 22.49 -5.37
C MET A 399 8.18 21.45 -5.69
N MET A 400 8.49 20.20 -5.37
CA MET A 400 7.51 19.12 -5.21
C MET A 400 7.87 18.34 -3.96
N VAL A 401 6.90 18.20 -3.05
CA VAL A 401 7.09 17.62 -1.72
C VAL A 401 7.18 16.11 -1.85
N ASP A 402 6.04 15.43 -2.01
CA ASP A 402 5.93 13.99 -1.78
C ASP A 402 6.35 13.11 -2.95
N ASN A 403 6.31 13.63 -4.18
CA ASN A 403 6.57 12.89 -5.41
C ASN A 403 7.25 13.78 -6.45
N PHE A 404 8.18 13.22 -7.21
CA PHE A 404 8.85 13.94 -8.29
C PHE A 404 8.94 13.13 -9.58
N SER A 405 9.57 11.97 -9.59
CA SER A 405 9.76 11.16 -10.81
C SER A 405 9.64 9.67 -10.52
N ALA A 406 9.77 8.81 -11.53
CA ALA A 406 9.66 7.36 -11.35
C ALA A 406 10.59 6.81 -10.24
N GLU A 407 11.83 7.29 -10.18
CA GLU A 407 12.80 6.94 -9.15
C GLU A 407 12.50 7.62 -7.80
N TYR A 408 12.04 8.87 -7.84
CA TYR A 408 11.77 9.70 -6.67
C TYR A 408 10.25 9.79 -6.47
N SER A 409 9.66 8.67 -6.09
CA SER A 409 8.23 8.54 -5.78
C SER A 409 7.98 7.51 -4.68
N ARG A 410 6.85 7.64 -3.99
CA ARG A 410 6.47 6.76 -2.87
C ARG A 410 5.54 5.63 -3.26
N ASP A 411 5.25 5.50 -4.56
CA ASP A 411 4.26 4.55 -5.06
C ASP A 411 4.78 3.12 -5.17
N ILE A 412 3.93 2.15 -4.87
CA ILE A 412 4.17 0.72 -5.09
C ILE A 412 3.26 0.12 -6.17
N GLU A 413 2.26 0.87 -6.66
CA GLU A 413 1.42 0.41 -7.75
C GLU A 413 2.27 0.19 -9.02
N PRO A 414 2.04 -0.90 -9.78
CA PRO A 414 2.82 -1.14 -10.98
C PRO A 414 2.78 -0.01 -12.01
N ASP A 415 3.95 0.37 -12.51
CA ASP A 415 4.05 1.31 -13.62
C ASP A 415 4.03 0.63 -15.00
N LYS A 416 3.93 1.44 -16.05
CA LYS A 416 3.98 0.96 -17.43
C LYS A 416 5.38 0.62 -17.94
N THR A 417 6.42 1.27 -17.42
CA THR A 417 7.73 1.39 -18.10
C THR A 417 8.94 1.10 -17.23
N TYR A 418 9.08 1.71 -16.06
CA TYR A 418 10.35 1.79 -15.34
C TYR A 418 10.51 0.65 -14.33
N TYR A 419 9.76 0.67 -13.23
CA TYR A 419 9.84 -0.33 -12.17
C TYR A 419 8.80 -1.45 -12.32
N LYS A 420 7.78 -1.27 -13.16
CA LYS A 420 6.71 -2.24 -13.42
C LYS A 420 6.14 -2.77 -12.11
N ASP A 421 5.92 -4.07 -11.99
CA ASP A 421 5.41 -4.75 -10.80
C ASP A 421 6.46 -5.03 -9.73
N ASN A 422 7.72 -4.61 -9.91
CA ASN A 422 8.82 -5.11 -9.08
C ASN A 422 8.68 -4.80 -7.58
N VAL A 423 8.27 -3.58 -7.26
CA VAL A 423 8.05 -3.15 -5.85
C VAL A 423 6.77 -3.76 -5.25
N TYR A 424 5.74 -3.99 -6.06
CA TYR A 424 4.58 -4.77 -5.65
C TYR A 424 4.96 -6.22 -5.33
N MET A 425 5.83 -6.85 -6.13
CA MET A 425 6.30 -8.21 -5.89
C MET A 425 7.12 -8.31 -4.60
N GLN A 426 7.88 -7.27 -4.24
CA GLN A 426 8.52 -7.20 -2.92
C GLN A 426 7.50 -7.15 -1.78
N LEU A 427 6.41 -6.37 -1.91
CA LEU A 427 5.33 -6.35 -0.94
C LEU A 427 4.78 -7.77 -0.73
N VAL A 428 4.34 -8.43 -1.81
CA VAL A 428 3.79 -9.80 -1.76
C VAL A 428 4.76 -10.75 -1.05
N ARG A 429 6.04 -10.72 -1.45
CA ARG A 429 7.06 -11.61 -0.87
C ARG A 429 7.25 -11.37 0.64
N ASN A 430 7.31 -10.11 1.05
CA ASN A 430 7.66 -9.75 2.42
C ASN A 430 6.46 -9.88 3.36
N VAL A 431 5.23 -9.58 2.92
CA VAL A 431 3.99 -9.92 3.65
C VAL A 431 3.96 -11.41 3.94
N ARG A 432 4.29 -12.24 2.94
CA ARG A 432 4.29 -13.69 3.13
C ARG A 432 5.35 -14.16 4.11
N ARG A 433 6.56 -13.61 4.01
CA ARG A 433 7.64 -13.90 4.96
C ARG A 433 7.28 -13.48 6.38
N LEU A 434 6.53 -12.38 6.53
CA LEU A 434 6.06 -11.88 7.81
C LEU A 434 5.02 -12.83 8.42
N LYS A 435 3.96 -13.17 7.66
CA LYS A 435 2.76 -13.86 8.16
C LYS A 435 2.80 -15.39 8.08
N TYR A 436 3.63 -15.98 7.22
CA TYR A 436 3.63 -17.42 6.97
C TYR A 436 4.99 -18.07 7.15
N ASP A 437 4.98 -19.35 7.50
CA ASP A 437 6.19 -20.17 7.55
C ASP A 437 6.81 -20.36 6.16
N GLY A 438 8.13 -20.54 6.13
CA GLY A 438 8.87 -20.84 4.90
C GLY A 438 8.75 -22.31 4.48
N LEU A 439 9.13 -22.58 3.24
CA LEU A 439 9.33 -23.93 2.69
C LEU A 439 10.17 -24.85 3.59
N GLU A 440 11.13 -24.27 4.31
CA GLU A 440 12.07 -24.96 5.19
C GLU A 440 11.43 -25.49 6.49
N ALA A 441 10.23 -25.00 6.86
CA ALA A 441 9.49 -25.44 8.05
C ALA A 441 8.92 -26.87 7.91
N GLY A 442 9.22 -27.58 6.82
CA GLY A 442 8.84 -29.00 6.64
C GLY A 442 7.39 -29.22 6.24
N ALA A 443 6.61 -28.15 6.01
CA ALA A 443 5.29 -28.23 5.41
C ALA A 443 5.41 -28.47 3.90
N ALA A 444 5.82 -29.67 3.50
CA ALA A 444 5.80 -30.04 2.09
C ALA A 444 4.34 -29.96 1.59
N ILE A 445 4.06 -29.03 0.66
CA ILE A 445 2.84 -29.12 -0.14
C ILE A 445 3.06 -30.32 -1.07
N GLU A 446 2.50 -31.47 -0.69
CA GLU A 446 2.52 -32.64 -1.55
C GLU A 446 1.53 -32.44 -2.69
N TRP A 447 2.06 -32.00 -3.83
CA TRP A 447 1.33 -32.01 -5.09
C TRP A 447 1.25 -33.45 -5.59
N GLY A 448 0.07 -34.06 -5.47
CA GLY A 448 -0.21 -35.35 -6.12
C GLY A 448 -0.04 -35.22 -7.64
N GLY A 449 0.76 -36.09 -8.25
CA GLY A 449 0.95 -36.13 -9.70
C GLY A 449 -0.10 -36.99 -10.38
N LYS A 450 -0.72 -36.52 -11.46
CA LYS A 450 -1.62 -37.30 -12.31
C LYS A 450 -1.34 -37.07 -13.79
N THR A 451 -1.11 -38.14 -14.55
CA THR A 451 -1.04 -38.07 -16.01
C THR A 451 -2.45 -37.91 -16.58
N ILE A 452 -2.67 -36.85 -17.37
CA ILE A 452 -3.95 -36.58 -18.03
C ILE A 452 -3.97 -37.28 -19.39
N GLY A 453 -4.91 -38.20 -19.60
CA GLY A 453 -5.13 -38.91 -20.87
C GLY A 453 -6.50 -38.66 -21.49
N LYS A 454 -7.47 -38.16 -20.72
CA LYS A 454 -8.85 -37.86 -21.16
C LYS A 454 -9.49 -36.81 -20.26
N ASN A 455 -10.53 -36.13 -20.75
CA ASN A 455 -11.22 -35.07 -19.98
C ASN A 455 -11.79 -35.56 -18.64
N SER A 456 -12.28 -36.81 -18.55
CA SER A 456 -12.79 -37.37 -17.29
C SER A 456 -11.71 -37.51 -16.21
N ASP A 457 -10.43 -37.37 -16.55
CA ASP A 457 -9.35 -37.38 -15.56
C ASP A 457 -9.38 -36.13 -14.67
N PHE A 458 -10.05 -35.06 -15.12
CA PHE A 458 -10.32 -33.85 -14.33
C PHE A 458 -11.46 -34.02 -13.32
N ASP A 459 -12.34 -35.03 -13.47
CA ASP A 459 -13.49 -35.24 -12.57
C ASP A 459 -13.08 -35.52 -11.12
N SER A 460 -11.85 -36.02 -10.91
CA SER A 460 -11.29 -36.27 -9.58
C SER A 460 -10.40 -35.14 -9.08
N TRP A 461 -10.28 -34.03 -9.83
CA TRP A 461 -9.42 -32.92 -9.44
C TRP A 461 -10.18 -31.99 -8.51
N THR A 462 -9.56 -31.68 -7.39
CA THR A 462 -10.18 -30.90 -6.31
C THR A 462 -9.63 -29.48 -6.23
N ALA A 463 -8.56 -29.16 -6.99
CA ALA A 463 -7.98 -27.83 -7.05
C ALA A 463 -8.94 -26.90 -7.81
N VAL A 464 -9.51 -25.94 -7.08
CA VAL A 464 -10.42 -24.94 -7.62
C VAL A 464 -9.78 -23.59 -7.36
N TYR A 465 -9.46 -22.87 -8.43
CA TYR A 465 -9.01 -21.49 -8.37
C TYR A 465 -10.22 -20.59 -8.63
N ARG A 466 -10.39 -19.58 -7.78
CA ARG A 466 -11.48 -18.61 -7.87
C ARG A 466 -11.04 -17.41 -8.66
N ASP A 467 -11.98 -16.89 -9.42
CA ASP A 467 -11.84 -15.67 -10.18
C ASP A 467 -12.56 -14.53 -9.45
N PHE A 468 -12.10 -13.29 -9.62
CA PHE A 468 -12.80 -12.11 -9.12
C PHE A 468 -13.93 -11.80 -10.09
N VAL A 469 -15.12 -12.35 -9.86
CA VAL A 469 -16.22 -12.28 -10.83
C VAL A 469 -16.58 -10.82 -11.09
N GLY A 470 -16.52 -10.40 -12.35
CA GLY A 470 -16.83 -9.04 -12.78
C GLY A 470 -15.61 -8.11 -12.91
N ASP A 471 -14.40 -8.60 -12.69
CA ASP A 471 -13.12 -7.90 -12.93
C ASP A 471 -12.89 -7.53 -14.41
N ALA A 472 -13.33 -8.39 -15.33
CA ALA A 472 -13.33 -8.22 -16.78
C ALA A 472 -14.41 -7.24 -17.27
N ARG A 473 -14.82 -6.29 -16.41
CA ARG A 473 -15.76 -5.23 -16.76
C ARG A 473 -15.20 -4.34 -17.87
N MET A 474 -16.09 -3.79 -18.68
CA MET A 474 -15.76 -2.74 -19.64
C MET A 474 -15.21 -1.52 -18.88
N ARG A 475 -14.15 -0.92 -19.42
CA ARG A 475 -13.72 0.41 -19.00
C ARG A 475 -14.37 1.44 -19.91
N ASP A 476 -15.20 2.32 -19.38
CA ASP A 476 -15.69 3.51 -20.07
C ASP A 476 -15.82 4.61 -19.03
N PHE A 477 -14.70 5.27 -18.75
CA PHE A 477 -14.59 6.19 -17.62
C PHE A 477 -13.64 7.35 -17.94
N CYS A 478 -13.89 8.51 -17.36
CA CYS A 478 -13.00 9.66 -17.48
C CYS A 478 -11.64 9.34 -16.84
N GLY A 479 -10.57 9.82 -17.46
CA GLY A 479 -9.25 9.76 -16.84
C GLY A 479 -9.07 10.86 -15.80
N TYR A 480 -7.81 11.18 -15.52
CA TYR A 480 -7.42 12.25 -14.61
C TYR A 480 -7.95 13.63 -15.02
N ASP A 481 -7.88 13.96 -16.31
CA ASP A 481 -8.31 15.26 -16.84
C ASP A 481 -9.78 15.21 -17.28
N ILE A 482 -10.68 15.48 -16.35
CA ILE A 482 -12.13 15.34 -16.55
C ILE A 482 -12.77 16.48 -17.36
N ARG A 483 -12.00 17.45 -17.85
CA ARG A 483 -12.55 18.62 -18.54
C ARG A 483 -13.17 18.24 -19.88
N THR A 484 -14.36 18.80 -20.17
CA THR A 484 -15.04 18.62 -21.47
C THR A 484 -14.17 19.02 -22.66
N ALA A 485 -13.35 20.08 -22.50
CA ALA A 485 -12.43 20.51 -23.55
C ALA A 485 -11.37 19.44 -23.87
N SER A 486 -10.80 18.81 -22.85
CA SER A 486 -9.81 17.73 -22.99
C SER A 486 -10.41 16.49 -23.64
N LEU A 487 -11.64 16.14 -23.28
CA LEU A 487 -12.40 15.07 -23.93
C LEU A 487 -12.62 15.37 -25.42
N ASN A 488 -13.10 16.56 -25.76
CA ASN A 488 -13.38 16.96 -27.14
C ASN A 488 -12.12 16.99 -28.02
N GLN A 489 -10.96 17.25 -27.42
CA GLN A 489 -9.65 17.24 -28.09
C GLN A 489 -8.97 15.86 -28.07
N ASN A 490 -9.57 14.86 -27.44
CA ASN A 490 -9.01 13.52 -27.29
C ASN A 490 -7.61 13.51 -26.66
N LEU A 491 -7.42 14.29 -25.59
CA LEU A 491 -6.14 14.38 -24.90
C LEU A 491 -5.88 13.17 -24.02
N VAL A 492 -4.58 12.91 -23.78
CA VAL A 492 -4.13 11.87 -22.84
C VAL A 492 -4.73 12.12 -21.45
N GLY A 493 -5.24 11.05 -20.84
CA GLY A 493 -5.86 11.12 -19.51
C GLY A 493 -7.24 11.76 -19.50
N ALA A 494 -7.85 12.08 -20.65
CA ALA A 494 -9.21 12.61 -20.68
C ALA A 494 -10.27 11.51 -20.51
N TRP A 495 -10.11 10.39 -21.21
CA TRP A 495 -11.07 9.30 -21.20
C TRP A 495 -10.44 7.96 -21.56
N TYR A 496 -10.90 6.89 -20.93
CA TYR A 496 -10.47 5.52 -21.19
C TYR A 496 -11.63 4.67 -21.67
N ARG A 497 -11.43 3.99 -22.80
CA ARG A 497 -12.32 2.96 -23.32
C ARG A 497 -11.58 1.65 -23.51
N ASP A 498 -12.08 0.60 -22.87
CA ASP A 498 -11.66 -0.77 -23.07
C ASP A 498 -12.91 -1.65 -23.08
N ASP A 499 -13.34 -2.04 -24.29
CA ASP A 499 -14.43 -2.97 -24.56
C ASP A 499 -13.91 -4.36 -24.92
N THR A 500 -12.61 -4.61 -24.72
CA THR A 500 -12.05 -5.94 -24.82
C THR A 500 -12.49 -6.72 -23.59
N ASN A 501 -13.74 -7.22 -23.61
CA ASN A 501 -14.20 -8.27 -22.70
C ASN A 501 -13.18 -9.42 -22.80
N ARG A 502 -12.23 -9.45 -21.87
CA ARG A 502 -11.25 -10.54 -21.79
C ARG A 502 -11.94 -11.82 -21.38
#